data_AF-A0A820FAN7-F1
#
_entry.id   AF-A0A820FAN7-F1
#
_cell.length_a   1.000
_cell.length_b   1.000
_cell.length_c   1.000
_cell.angle_alpha   90.00
_cell.angle_beta   90.00
_cell.angle_gamma   90.00
#
_symmetry.space_group_name_H-M   'P 1'
#
loop_
_entity.id
_entity.type
_entity.pdbx_description
1 polymer ?
#
loop_
_entity_poly.entity_id
_entity_poly.type
_entity_poly.pdbx_seq_one_letter_code
_entity_poly.pdbx_strand_id
1 'polypeptide(L)'
;MVPSLFEGGQILSQLQCSGMVSVLDLMQQGFPSRAQFAELYGMYKSYLPKELARLDPRLFCKALFKALNLRDTDFKFGLTKVFFRPGKFAEF
;
A
#
# COMPACT_ATOMS: atom_id res chain seq x y z
N MET A 1 33.57 6.61 6.49
CA MET A 1 32.35 6.03 7.08
C MET A 1 32.74 5.28 8.34
N VAL A 2 32.17 5.65 9.49
CA VAL A 2 32.30 4.88 10.73
C VAL A 2 31.12 3.90 10.78
N PRO A 3 31.36 2.59 11.01
CA PRO A 3 30.27 1.63 11.14
C PRO A 3 29.28 2.05 12.23
N SER A 4 27.98 1.85 11.97
CA SER A 4 26.89 2.14 12.92
C SER A 4 26.68 3.61 13.32
N LEU A 5 27.32 4.56 12.64
CA LEU A 5 27.05 6.00 12.82
C LEU A 5 26.01 6.48 11.79
N PHE A 6 24.89 7.04 12.26
CA PHE A 6 23.84 7.60 11.41
C PHE A 6 23.86 9.14 11.45
N GLU A 7 24.33 9.76 10.37
CA GLU A 7 24.41 11.22 10.22
C GLU A 7 23.22 11.75 9.39
N GLY A 8 22.05 11.88 10.04
CA GLY A 8 20.79 12.18 9.35
C GLY A 8 20.82 13.42 8.44
N GLY A 9 21.51 14.49 8.84
CA GLY A 9 21.63 15.70 8.02
C GLY A 9 22.40 15.49 6.71
N GLN A 10 23.51 14.75 6.76
CA GLN A 10 24.29 14.43 5.56
C GLN A 10 23.52 13.47 4.64
N ILE A 11 22.84 12.48 5.21
CA ILE A 11 22.03 11.51 4.46
C ILE A 11 20.86 12.21 3.77
N LEU A 12 20.17 13.12 4.45
CA LEU A 12 19.09 13.90 3.85
C LEU A 12 19.58 14.74 2.67
N SER A 13 20.74 15.41 2.82
CA SER A 13 21.36 16.16 1.72
C SER A 13 21.69 15.27 0.52
N GLN A 14 22.20 14.06 0.74
CA GLN A 14 22.44 13.09 -0.33
C GLN A 14 21.14 12.65 -1.04
N LEU A 15 20.06 12.40 -0.29
CA LEU A 15 18.75 12.07 -0.87
C LEU A 15 18.19 13.22 -1.73
N GLN A 16 18.38 14.46 -1.29
CA GLN A 16 17.99 15.65 -2.06
C GLN A 16 18.84 15.79 -3.34
N CYS A 17 20.17 15.72 -3.23
CA CYS A 17 21.10 15.86 -4.35
C CYS A 17 20.96 14.74 -5.41
N SER A 18 20.57 13.54 -4.99
CA SER A 18 20.30 12.40 -5.91
C SER A 18 18.95 12.49 -6.61
N GLY A 19 18.11 13.49 -6.28
CA GLY A 19 16.79 13.67 -6.88
C GLY A 19 15.71 12.77 -6.30
N MET A 20 15.96 12.09 -5.19
CA MET A 20 14.98 11.16 -4.58
C MET A 20 13.69 11.86 -4.16
N VAL A 21 13.76 13.13 -3.76
CA VAL A 21 12.57 13.94 -3.45
C VAL A 21 11.66 14.08 -4.67
N SER A 22 12.23 14.46 -5.82
CA SER A 22 11.48 14.59 -7.08
C SER A 22 10.89 13.26 -7.55
N VAL A 23 11.59 12.15 -7.33
CA VAL A 23 11.06 10.81 -7.64
C VAL A 23 9.86 10.48 -6.75
N LEU A 24 9.94 10.77 -5.45
CA LEU A 24 8.82 10.57 -4.54
C LEU A 24 7.61 11.41 -4.95
N ASP A 25 7.81 12.68 -5.30
CA ASP A 25 6.74 13.57 -5.78
C ASP A 25 6.07 13.03 -7.06
N LEU A 26 6.86 12.54 -8.01
CA LEU A 26 6.34 11.90 -9.22
C LEU A 26 5.52 10.65 -8.88
N MET A 27 5.99 9.82 -7.94
CA MET A 27 5.28 8.61 -7.51
C MET A 27 3.93 8.92 -6.86
N GLN A 28 3.79 10.04 -6.14
CA GLN A 28 2.52 10.46 -5.54
C GLN A 28 1.43 10.74 -6.58
N GLN A 29 1.79 11.10 -7.81
CA GLN A 29 0.81 11.33 -8.89
C GLN A 29 0.14 10.03 -9.37
N GLY A 30 0.77 8.88 -9.09
CA GLY A 30 0.28 7.55 -9.46
C GLY A 30 -0.40 6.81 -8.31
N PHE A 31 0.07 5.59 -8.07
CA PHE A 31 -0.37 4.70 -7.00
C PHE A 31 0.85 4.24 -6.19
N PRO A 32 1.31 5.06 -5.22
CA PRO A 32 2.56 4.81 -4.49
C PRO A 32 2.47 3.59 -3.57
N SER A 33 1.28 3.26 -3.06
CA SER A 33 1.06 2.14 -2.14
C SER A 33 0.39 0.96 -2.85
N ARG A 34 0.85 -0.26 -2.53
CA ARG A 34 0.39 -1.51 -3.17
C ARG A 34 0.38 -2.62 -2.15
N ALA A 35 -0.66 -3.45 -2.16
CA ALA A 35 -0.77 -4.61 -1.26
C ALA A 35 -1.21 -5.84 -2.03
N GLN A 36 -0.69 -7.02 -1.67
CA GLN A 36 -1.12 -8.27 -2.29
C GLN A 36 -2.48 -8.70 -1.75
N PHE A 37 -3.31 -9.33 -2.59
CA PHE A 37 -4.60 -9.86 -2.12
C PHE A 37 -4.45 -10.85 -0.97
N ALA A 38 -3.42 -11.70 -1.03
CA ALA A 38 -3.15 -12.69 0.00
C ALA A 38 -2.75 -12.05 1.34
N GLU A 39 -1.96 -10.97 1.31
CA GLU A 39 -1.59 -10.21 2.51
C GLU A 39 -2.82 -9.57 3.14
N LEU A 40 -3.63 -8.85 2.34
CA LEU A 40 -4.86 -8.23 2.81
C LEU A 40 -5.81 -9.26 3.42
N TYR A 41 -6.11 -10.34 2.70
CA TYR A 41 -6.96 -11.41 3.20
C TYR A 41 -6.39 -12.06 4.47
N GLY A 42 -5.07 -12.28 4.54
CA GLY A 42 -4.38 -12.84 5.70
C GLY A 42 -4.59 -12.01 6.98
N MET A 43 -4.61 -10.68 6.88
CA MET A 43 -4.86 -9.79 8.02
C MET A 43 -6.26 -9.97 8.62
N TYR A 44 -7.28 -10.24 7.79
CA TYR A 44 -8.66 -10.36 8.26
C TYR A 44 -9.10 -11.80 8.51
N LYS A 45 -8.42 -12.81 7.95
CA LYS A 45 -8.86 -14.21 7.94
C LYS A 45 -9.26 -14.76 9.31
N SER A 46 -8.53 -14.42 10.37
CA SER A 46 -8.82 -14.87 11.75
C SER A 46 -10.13 -14.31 12.31
N TYR A 47 -10.57 -13.17 11.81
CA TYR A 47 -11.80 -12.49 12.25
C TYR A 47 -13.01 -12.87 11.39
N LEU A 48 -12.82 -13.60 10.28
CA LEU A 48 -13.89 -13.93 9.34
C LEU A 48 -14.69 -15.16 9.77
N PRO A 49 -16.02 -15.16 9.58
CA PRO A 49 -16.83 -16.37 9.62
C PRO A 49 -16.34 -17.41 8.61
N LYS A 50 -16.58 -18.71 8.89
CA LYS A 50 -16.12 -19.84 8.05
C LYS A 50 -16.51 -19.72 6.57
N GLU A 51 -17.66 -19.11 6.28
CA GLU A 51 -18.15 -18.91 4.92
C GLU A 51 -17.32 -17.86 4.16
N LEU A 52 -17.03 -16.71 4.78
CA LEU A 52 -16.19 -15.67 4.19
C LEU A 52 -14.72 -16.08 4.14
N ALA A 53 -14.25 -16.84 5.12
CA ALA A 53 -12.88 -17.36 5.15
C ALA A 53 -12.59 -18.36 4.02
N ARG A 54 -13.58 -18.84 3.26
CA ARG A 54 -13.38 -19.70 2.08
C ARG A 54 -13.30 -18.93 0.76
N LEU A 55 -13.56 -17.63 0.76
CA LEU A 55 -13.51 -16.81 -0.44
C LEU A 55 -12.09 -16.71 -0.98
N ASP A 56 -11.99 -16.65 -2.31
CA ASP A 56 -10.75 -16.27 -2.98
C ASP A 56 -10.28 -14.88 -2.49
N PRO A 57 -8.98 -14.67 -2.20
CA PRO A 57 -8.46 -13.41 -1.68
C PRO A 57 -8.82 -12.17 -2.51
N ARG A 58 -8.88 -12.29 -3.85
CA ARG A 58 -9.25 -11.17 -4.72
C ARG A 58 -10.74 -10.86 -4.61
N LEU A 59 -11.58 -11.90 -4.57
CA LEU A 59 -13.02 -11.74 -4.37
C LEU A 59 -13.32 -11.14 -3.00
N PHE A 60 -12.64 -11.61 -1.96
CA PHE A 60 -12.72 -11.05 -0.61
C PHE A 60 -12.38 -9.55 -0.60
N CYS A 61 -11.26 -9.14 -1.21
CA CYS A 61 -10.87 -7.73 -1.26
C CYS A 61 -11.91 -6.86 -1.99
N LYS A 62 -12.49 -7.35 -3.10
CA LYS A 62 -13.59 -6.64 -3.80
C LYS A 62 -14.80 -6.44 -2.90
N ALA A 63 -15.21 -7.48 -2.17
CA ALA A 63 -16.34 -7.40 -1.24
C ALA A 63 -16.05 -6.45 -0.08
N LEU A 64 -14.85 -6.54 0.51
CA LEU A 64 -14.39 -5.67 1.58
C LEU A 64 -14.41 -4.20 1.17
N PHE A 65 -13.87 -3.87 0.00
CA PHE A 65 -13.78 -2.48 -0.47
C PHE A 65 -15.16 -1.90 -0.76
N LYS A 66 -16.07 -2.73 -1.27
CA LYS A 66 -17.48 -2.36 -1.44
C LYS A 66 -18.17 -2.14 -0.10
N ALA A 67 -17.93 -3.00 0.90
CA ALA A 67 -18.50 -2.87 2.24
C ALA A 67 -18.00 -1.62 2.97
N LEU A 68 -16.75 -1.25 2.77
CA LEU A 68 -16.12 -0.03 3.30
C LEU A 68 -16.44 1.23 2.46
N ASN A 69 -17.20 1.09 1.37
CA ASN A 69 -17.59 2.19 0.48
C ASN A 69 -16.40 3.01 -0.05
N LEU A 70 -15.28 2.35 -0.39
CA LEU A 70 -14.14 3.02 -1.02
C LEU A 70 -14.52 3.45 -2.44
N ARG A 71 -14.10 4.66 -2.83
CA ARG A 71 -14.36 5.18 -4.18
C ARG A 71 -13.43 4.54 -5.21
N ASP A 72 -13.94 4.26 -6.40
CA ASP A 72 -13.15 3.67 -7.51
C ASP A 72 -11.99 4.57 -8.01
N THR A 73 -11.95 5.83 -7.59
CA THR A 73 -10.84 6.77 -7.85
C THR A 73 -9.66 6.58 -6.90
N ASP A 74 -9.91 6.02 -5.72
CA ASP A 74 -8.97 5.92 -4.61
C ASP A 74 -8.08 4.67 -4.71
N PHE A 75 -8.50 3.66 -5.47
CA PHE A 75 -7.74 2.43 -5.68
C PHE A 75 -7.96 1.83 -7.08
N LYS A 76 -7.11 0.87 -7.46
CA LYS A 76 -7.28 0.01 -8.65
C LYS A 76 -6.92 -1.43 -8.34
N PHE A 77 -7.74 -2.35 -8.85
CA PHE A 77 -7.46 -3.79 -8.79
C PHE A 77 -6.56 -4.21 -9.95
N GLY A 78 -5.35 -4.68 -9.63
CA GLY A 78 -4.47 -5.38 -10.58
C GLY A 78 -4.78 -6.87 -10.68
N LEU A 79 -3.81 -7.62 -11.20
CA LEU A 79 -3.89 -9.09 -11.31
C LEU A 79 -3.66 -9.77 -9.96
N THR A 80 -2.67 -9.31 -9.19
CA THR A 80 -2.27 -9.91 -7.90
C THR A 80 -2.30 -8.94 -6.72
N LYS A 81 -2.47 -7.65 -7.00
CA LYS A 81 -2.36 -6.56 -6.01
C LYS A 81 -3.47 -5.54 -6.15
N VAL A 82 -3.77 -4.85 -5.06
CA VAL A 82 -4.48 -3.56 -5.04
C VAL A 82 -3.45 -2.44 -5.10
N PHE A 83 -3.76 -1.39 -5.86
CA PHE A 83 -2.98 -0.17 -5.99
C PHE A 83 -3.78 0.98 -5.37
N PHE A 84 -3.18 1.78 -4.49
CA PHE A 84 -3.88 2.84 -3.74
C PHE A 84 -3.32 4.21 -4.10
N ARG A 85 -4.20 5.21 -4.16
CA ARG A 85 -3.81 6.62 -4.20
C ARG A 85 -3.08 7.02 -2.90
N PRO A 86 -2.29 8.11 -2.92
CA PRO A 86 -1.66 8.66 -1.73
C PRO A 86 -2.61 8.74 -0.53
N GLY A 87 -2.14 8.33 0.65
CA GLY A 87 -2.92 8.36 1.91
C GLY A 87 -3.99 7.26 2.04
N LYS A 88 -4.52 6.72 0.95
CA LYS A 88 -5.66 5.79 1.00
C LYS A 88 -5.37 4.41 1.57
N PHE A 89 -4.11 3.96 1.50
CA PHE A 89 -3.71 2.73 2.17
C PHE A 89 -3.60 2.86 3.70
N ALA A 90 -3.37 4.06 4.22
CA ALA A 90 -3.29 4.29 5.67
C ALA A 90 -4.68 4.54 6.30
N GLU A 91 -5.64 5.02 5.50
CA GLU A 91 -7.06 5.08 5.87
C GLU A 91 -7.74 3.70 5.85
N PHE A 92 -7.13 2.74 5.18
CA PHE A 92 -7.56 1.34 5.09
C PHE A 92 -7.13 0.55 6.33
#